data_AF-A0A8T2D927-F1
#
_entry.id   AF-A0A8T2D927-F1
#
_cell.length_a   1.000
_cell.length_b   1.000
_cell.length_c   1.000
_cell.angle_alpha   90.00
_cell.angle_beta   90.00
_cell.angle_gamma   90.00
#
_symmetry.space_group_name_H-M   'P 1'
#
loop_
_entity.id
_entity.type
_entity.pdbx_description
1 polymer ?
#
loop_
_entity_poly.entity_id
_entity_poly.type
_entity_poly.pdbx_seq_one_letter_code
_entity_poly.pdbx_strand_id
1 'polypeptide(L)'
;MDALLQVSVDGFRFENGSGSCCKPRNNLESGNNLFPDFHESQNQSSPNDSPPTVCLDNSPVLKYINDMLMDEEDFVGISRDDLALQAAERSFYEIIQQQSPESDQNTSSSSDQNSGDQDFCFPSTTTDSSALVSSGESQRKYRHRNDEEDDLENNRRNKQPAIFVSEMEELAVKLEHVLLVCKTNQEEEEERTVITKQSTPNRAGRAKGSSNKSKTHKTNTVDLRSLLTQCAQAVASFDQRRATDKLKEIRAHSSSNGDGTQRLAFYFAEALEARITGNISPPVSNPFPSSTTSMVDILKAYKLFVHTCPIYVTDYFAANKSIYELAMKATKLHIVDFGVLYGFQWPCLLRALSKRPGGPPMLRVTGIELPQAGFRPSDRVEETGRRLKRFCDQFNVPFEFNFIAKKWETITLDELMINPGETTVVNCIHRLQYTPDETVSLDSPRDTVLKLFRDINPDLFVFAEINGMYNSPFFMTRFREALFHYSSLFDMFDTTIHAEDEYKNRSLLERELLVRDAMSVISCEGAERFARPETYKQWRVRILRAGFKPATISKQIMKEAKEIVRKRYHRDFVIDSDNNWMLQGWKGRVIYAFSCWKPAEKFTNNNLNI
;
A
#
# COMPACT_ATOMS: atom_id res chain seq x y z
N MET A 1 -1.51 -0.16 -4.94
CA MET A 1 -0.62 -0.95 -4.07
C MET A 1 0.10 -0.05 -3.09
N ASP A 2 1.27 0.49 -3.42
CA ASP A 2 2.04 1.29 -2.46
C ASP A 2 1.35 2.64 -2.12
N ALA A 3 0.43 3.02 -3.01
CA ALA A 3 -0.61 4.03 -2.81
C ALA A 3 -1.59 3.75 -1.65
N LEU A 4 -2.06 2.50 -1.45
CA LEU A 4 -3.27 2.11 -0.66
C LEU A 4 -3.34 2.59 0.78
N LEU A 5 -2.23 3.06 1.30
CA LEU A 5 -1.91 3.12 2.72
C LEU A 5 -1.68 4.54 3.24
N GLN A 6 -1.85 5.54 2.36
CA GLN A 6 -1.90 6.95 2.71
C GLN A 6 -3.36 7.42 2.81
N VAL A 7 -3.77 7.78 4.02
CA VAL A 7 -4.95 8.59 4.30
C VAL A 7 -4.52 10.07 4.26
N SER A 8 -5.41 11.01 3.90
CA SER A 8 -5.09 12.43 4.05
C SER A 8 -4.89 12.77 5.52
N VAL A 9 -3.81 13.47 5.85
CA VAL A 9 -3.46 13.82 7.24
C VAL A 9 -4.00 15.21 7.54
N ASP A 10 -5.26 15.25 7.96
CA ASP A 10 -5.93 16.47 8.41
C ASP A 10 -6.69 16.23 9.73
N GLY A 11 -6.84 17.29 10.53
CA GLY A 11 -7.68 17.29 11.74
C GLY A 11 -7.00 17.07 13.11
N PHE A 12 -6.14 16.06 13.30
CA PHE A 12 -5.61 15.73 14.65
C PHE A 12 -4.09 15.48 14.71
N ARG A 13 -3.44 16.08 15.73
CA ARG A 13 -2.06 15.77 16.12
C ARG A 13 -2.04 14.58 17.08
N PHE A 14 -1.58 13.44 16.60
CA PHE A 14 -1.02 12.37 17.43
C PHE A 14 0.51 12.47 17.42
N GLU A 15 1.19 12.03 18.47
CA GLU A 15 2.66 12.07 18.51
C GLU A 15 3.26 11.01 17.60
N ASN A 16 4.24 11.41 16.78
CA ASN A 16 4.79 10.54 15.74
C ASN A 16 5.81 9.53 16.31
N GLY A 17 5.52 8.24 16.18
CA GLY A 17 6.33 7.16 16.74
C GLY A 17 7.66 6.88 16.02
N SER A 18 8.66 6.48 16.79
CA SER A 18 9.94 5.92 16.33
C SER A 18 10.47 4.94 17.38
N GLY A 19 10.97 3.76 16.99
CA GLY A 19 11.42 2.74 17.95
C GLY A 19 12.09 1.51 17.35
N SER A 20 12.42 0.53 18.21
CA SER A 20 13.05 -0.75 17.84
C SER A 20 12.07 -1.88 18.17
N CYS A 21 11.55 -2.60 17.17
CA CYS A 21 10.63 -3.72 17.43
C CYS A 21 11.37 -5.06 17.57
N CYS A 22 12.59 -5.19 17.04
CA CYS A 22 13.35 -6.44 17.01
C CYS A 22 14.85 -6.21 17.18
N LYS A 23 15.48 -6.94 18.11
CA LYS A 23 16.94 -7.01 18.29
C LYS A 23 17.43 -8.46 18.19
N PRO A 24 18.71 -8.71 17.86
CA PRO A 24 19.30 -10.04 17.90
C PRO A 24 19.21 -10.68 19.29
N ARG A 25 18.94 -11.99 19.37
CA ARG A 25 19.13 -12.75 20.62
C ARG A 25 20.63 -13.01 20.81
N ASN A 26 21.17 -12.54 21.93
CA ASN A 26 22.50 -12.96 22.37
C ASN A 26 22.39 -14.38 22.95
N ASN A 27 22.94 -15.37 22.26
CA ASN A 27 22.91 -16.77 22.71
C ASN A 27 23.95 -17.00 23.82
N LEU A 28 23.60 -16.66 25.05
CA LEU A 28 24.34 -16.98 26.27
C LEU A 28 23.38 -17.10 27.47
N GLU A 29 22.52 -18.12 27.45
CA GLU A 29 22.07 -18.82 28.66
C GLU A 29 21.49 -20.20 28.32
N SER A 30 21.37 -21.07 29.32
CA SER A 30 21.37 -22.53 29.14
C SER A 30 20.00 -23.19 29.00
N GLY A 31 19.98 -24.36 28.33
CA GLY A 31 19.18 -25.50 28.81
C GLY A 31 18.10 -26.03 27.87
N ASN A 32 18.32 -27.26 27.40
CA ASN A 32 17.35 -28.30 27.01
C ASN A 32 15.96 -27.85 26.52
N ASN A 33 15.72 -28.00 25.21
CA ASN A 33 14.44 -28.50 24.70
C ASN A 33 14.70 -29.45 23.53
N LEU A 34 14.04 -30.61 23.52
CA LEU A 34 14.11 -31.55 22.40
C LEU A 34 13.11 -31.12 21.32
N PHE A 35 13.56 -31.12 20.07
CA PHE A 35 12.71 -31.22 18.89
C PHE A 35 13.21 -32.40 18.03
N PRO A 36 12.33 -33.13 17.32
CA PRO A 36 12.72 -34.31 16.57
C PRO A 36 13.45 -33.97 15.27
N ASP A 37 14.51 -34.72 14.97
CA ASP A 37 15.24 -34.61 13.71
C ASP A 37 14.38 -35.00 12.50
N PHE A 38 14.20 -34.08 11.56
CA PHE A 38 13.78 -34.41 10.20
C PHE A 38 15.00 -34.73 9.35
N HIS A 39 15.24 -36.02 9.11
CA HIS A 39 16.25 -36.48 8.15
C HIS A 39 15.82 -36.16 6.70
N GLU A 40 16.35 -35.08 6.12
CA GLU A 40 16.41 -34.98 4.65
C GLU A 40 17.44 -35.97 4.10
N SER A 41 17.03 -36.75 3.10
CA SER A 41 17.87 -37.75 2.44
C SER A 41 18.81 -37.09 1.43
N GLN A 42 20.12 -37.23 1.65
CA GLN A 42 21.14 -36.69 0.74
C GLN A 42 21.21 -37.48 -0.58
N ASN A 43 20.54 -36.98 -1.63
CA ASN A 43 20.87 -37.34 -3.00
C ASN A 43 21.96 -36.40 -3.54
N GLN A 44 23.16 -36.93 -3.73
CA GLN A 44 24.30 -36.18 -4.27
C GLN A 44 24.12 -35.95 -5.77
N SER A 45 24.17 -34.69 -6.19
CA SER A 45 24.38 -34.29 -7.59
C SER A 45 25.45 -33.20 -7.65
N SER A 46 26.25 -33.19 -8.72
CA SER A 46 27.47 -32.38 -8.79
C SER A 46 27.19 -30.89 -8.96
N PRO A 47 28.02 -29.99 -8.39
CA PRO A 47 27.82 -28.56 -8.49
C PRO A 47 28.12 -28.05 -9.90
N ASN A 48 27.11 -27.44 -10.54
CA ASN A 48 27.33 -26.52 -11.65
C ASN A 48 27.65 -25.14 -11.07
N ASP A 49 28.84 -24.60 -11.37
CA ASP A 49 29.29 -23.29 -10.91
C ASP A 49 28.47 -22.14 -11.51
N SER A 50 27.34 -21.84 -10.86
CA SER A 50 26.59 -20.61 -11.02
C SER A 50 26.64 -19.83 -9.69
N PRO A 51 27.11 -18.57 -9.68
CA PRO A 51 27.17 -17.78 -8.45
C PRO A 51 25.76 -17.60 -7.88
N PRO A 52 25.59 -17.49 -6.54
CA PRO A 52 24.28 -17.35 -5.91
C PRO A 52 23.60 -16.03 -6.35
N THR A 53 22.73 -16.13 -7.35
CA THR A 53 21.93 -15.02 -7.85
C THR A 53 20.77 -14.72 -6.92
N VAL A 54 20.47 -13.43 -6.73
CA VAL A 54 19.16 -12.99 -6.20
C VAL A 54 18.05 -13.67 -7.00
N CYS A 55 17.07 -14.22 -6.29
CA CYS A 55 16.04 -15.07 -6.88
C CYS A 55 15.35 -14.42 -8.08
N LEU A 56 15.41 -15.11 -9.22
CA LEU A 56 14.55 -14.86 -10.38
C LEU A 56 13.12 -15.36 -10.13
N ASP A 57 12.90 -16.22 -9.12
CA ASP A 57 11.58 -16.69 -8.69
C ASP A 57 10.89 -15.66 -7.76
N ASN A 58 9.56 -15.56 -7.86
CA ASN A 58 8.74 -14.78 -6.93
C ASN A 58 8.33 -15.59 -5.69
N SER A 59 8.76 -16.87 -5.60
CA SER A 59 8.42 -17.81 -4.52
C SER A 59 8.63 -17.26 -3.10
N PRO A 60 9.71 -16.52 -2.77
CA PRO A 60 9.93 -15.96 -1.43
C PRO A 60 8.89 -14.89 -1.06
N VAL A 61 8.50 -14.07 -2.04
CA VAL A 61 7.48 -13.02 -1.86
C VAL A 61 6.09 -13.64 -1.79
N LEU A 62 5.81 -14.68 -2.58
CA LEU A 62 4.55 -15.42 -2.52
C LEU A 62 4.38 -16.17 -1.19
N LYS A 63 5.43 -16.81 -0.66
CA LYS A 63 5.38 -17.36 0.70
C LYS A 63 5.09 -16.27 1.73
N TYR A 64 5.83 -15.17 1.70
CA TYR A 64 5.63 -14.05 2.63
C TYR A 64 4.21 -13.44 2.55
N ILE A 65 3.60 -13.43 1.37
CA ILE A 65 2.19 -13.04 1.16
C ILE A 65 1.22 -14.08 1.74
N ASN A 66 1.49 -15.37 1.60
CA ASN A 66 0.65 -16.43 2.18
C ASN A 66 0.73 -16.39 3.72
N ASP A 67 1.94 -16.26 4.29
CA ASP A 67 2.17 -16.08 5.72
C ASP A 67 1.35 -14.87 6.25
N MET A 68 1.23 -13.78 5.46
CA MET A 68 0.39 -12.61 5.79
C MET A 68 -1.12 -12.84 5.68
N LEU A 69 -1.59 -13.73 4.81
CA LEU A 69 -3.02 -14.06 4.68
C LEU A 69 -3.49 -14.92 5.86
N MET A 70 -2.70 -15.92 6.24
CA MET A 70 -3.00 -16.76 7.42
C MET A 70 -3.00 -15.93 8.72
N ASP A 71 -2.03 -15.02 8.87
CA ASP A 71 -1.92 -14.08 10.01
C ASP A 71 -3.17 -13.19 10.20
N GLU A 72 -3.96 -12.89 9.14
CA GLU A 72 -5.23 -12.16 9.27
C GLU A 72 -6.41 -13.07 9.60
N GLU A 73 -6.47 -14.30 9.06
CA GLU A 73 -7.60 -15.21 9.27
C GLU A 73 -7.76 -15.63 10.74
N ASP A 74 -6.64 -15.87 11.45
CA ASP A 74 -6.63 -16.08 12.92
C ASP A 74 -7.12 -14.85 13.71
N PHE A 75 -7.02 -13.64 13.14
CA PHE A 75 -7.41 -12.39 13.80
C PHE A 75 -8.84 -11.91 13.48
N VAL A 76 -9.47 -12.37 12.39
CA VAL A 76 -10.86 -12.04 12.04
C VAL A 76 -11.86 -12.50 13.13
N GLY A 77 -11.48 -13.46 13.96
CA GLY A 77 -12.27 -13.89 15.13
C GLY A 77 -12.39 -12.84 16.25
N ILE A 78 -11.48 -11.86 16.37
CA ILE A 78 -11.52 -10.80 17.39
C ILE A 78 -11.00 -9.48 16.83
N SER A 79 -11.90 -8.51 16.62
CA SER A 79 -11.56 -7.13 16.26
C SER A 79 -10.57 -6.52 17.26
N ARG A 80 -9.41 -6.08 16.77
CA ARG A 80 -8.39 -5.39 17.60
C ARG A 80 -8.90 -4.05 18.12
N ASP A 81 -9.79 -3.38 17.37
CA ASP A 81 -10.37 -2.11 17.75
C ASP A 81 -11.43 -2.29 18.84
N ASP A 82 -12.17 -3.41 18.86
CA ASP A 82 -13.11 -3.73 19.96
C ASP A 82 -12.36 -3.96 21.27
N LEU A 83 -11.21 -4.65 21.23
CA LEU A 83 -10.35 -4.82 22.42
C LEU A 83 -9.75 -3.48 22.89
N ALA A 84 -9.36 -2.60 21.97
CA ALA A 84 -8.85 -1.27 22.31
C ALA A 84 -9.95 -0.36 22.88
N LEU A 85 -11.16 -0.44 22.32
CA LEU A 85 -12.35 0.28 22.78
C LEU A 85 -12.77 -0.20 24.18
N GLN A 86 -12.83 -1.52 24.41
CA GLN A 86 -13.08 -2.09 25.73
C GLN A 86 -12.01 -1.73 26.76
N ALA A 87 -10.73 -1.60 26.36
CA ALA A 87 -9.67 -1.16 27.26
C ALA A 87 -9.83 0.33 27.64
N ALA A 88 -10.18 1.19 26.68
CA ALA A 88 -10.48 2.59 26.94
C ALA A 88 -11.76 2.76 27.80
N GLU A 89 -12.81 1.99 27.51
CA GLU A 89 -14.06 1.95 28.27
C GLU A 89 -13.82 1.53 29.72
N ARG A 90 -13.03 0.47 29.97
CA ARG A 90 -12.64 0.07 31.32
C ARG A 90 -11.88 1.17 32.06
N SER A 91 -10.93 1.83 31.40
CA SER A 91 -10.18 2.93 32.01
C SER A 91 -11.09 4.12 32.37
N PHE A 92 -12.09 4.44 31.53
CA PHE A 92 -13.12 5.43 31.87
C PHE A 92 -14.00 4.98 33.05
N TYR A 93 -14.41 3.71 33.10
CA TYR A 93 -15.18 3.17 34.23
C TYR A 93 -14.41 3.19 35.56
N GLU A 94 -13.11 2.86 35.55
CA GLU A 94 -12.23 2.94 36.72
C GLU A 94 -12.12 4.39 37.25
N ILE A 95 -11.99 5.37 36.36
CA ILE A 95 -11.95 6.80 36.73
C ILE A 95 -13.30 7.26 37.32
N ILE A 96 -14.43 6.81 36.77
CA ILE A 96 -15.77 7.16 37.26
C ILE A 96 -16.03 6.54 38.64
N GLN A 97 -15.61 5.28 38.85
CA GLN A 97 -15.72 4.63 40.17
C GLN A 97 -14.89 5.35 41.24
N GLN A 98 -13.67 5.83 40.90
CA GLN A 98 -12.83 6.63 41.81
C GLN A 98 -13.39 8.03 42.13
N GLN A 99 -14.43 8.51 41.44
CA GLN A 99 -15.09 9.80 41.71
C GLN A 99 -16.40 9.68 42.50
N SER A 100 -16.77 8.47 42.94
CA SER A 100 -17.92 8.25 43.83
C SER A 100 -17.45 8.24 45.29
N PRO A 101 -17.72 9.27 46.10
CA PRO A 101 -17.27 9.31 47.49
C PRO A 101 -18.06 8.32 48.35
N GLU A 102 -17.39 7.32 48.91
CA GLU A 102 -17.96 6.46 49.94
C GLU A 102 -18.31 7.27 51.19
N SER A 103 -19.55 7.15 51.67
CA SER A 103 -20.06 7.95 52.78
C SER A 103 -19.73 7.31 54.13
N ASP A 104 -18.63 7.73 54.76
CA ASP A 104 -18.24 7.27 56.10
C ASP A 104 -18.61 8.28 57.21
N GLN A 105 -18.58 7.84 58.48
CA GLN A 105 -19.49 8.36 59.51
C GLN A 105 -18.89 9.32 60.57
N ASN A 106 -19.84 10.06 61.19
CA ASN A 106 -19.88 10.52 62.59
C ASN A 106 -19.18 11.83 63.05
N THR A 107 -19.75 12.37 64.14
CA THR A 107 -19.36 13.54 64.95
C THR A 107 -19.66 14.93 64.34
N SER A 108 -20.28 15.89 65.04
CA SER A 108 -20.92 15.87 66.38
C SER A 108 -21.92 17.03 66.61
N SER A 109 -22.71 16.89 67.67
CA SER A 109 -23.46 17.90 68.47
C SER A 109 -22.93 19.36 68.49
N SER A 110 -23.75 20.41 68.75
CA SER A 110 -25.23 20.52 68.89
C SER A 110 -25.71 21.99 69.08
N SER A 111 -26.99 22.23 68.78
CA SER A 111 -27.95 23.15 69.45
C SER A 111 -27.73 24.69 69.52
N ASP A 112 -28.88 25.40 69.48
CA ASP A 112 -29.16 26.76 70.02
C ASP A 112 -28.58 28.01 69.30
N GLN A 113 -29.29 29.15 69.18
CA GLN A 113 -30.75 29.45 69.24
C GLN A 113 -31.00 30.89 68.73
N ASN A 114 -32.22 31.21 68.24
CA ASN A 114 -32.81 32.57 68.14
C ASN A 114 -32.14 33.61 67.20
N SER A 115 -32.81 34.67 66.70
CA SER A 115 -34.25 35.04 66.69
C SER A 115 -34.55 36.21 65.72
N GLY A 116 -35.77 36.23 65.16
CA GLY A 116 -36.43 37.42 64.58
C GLY A 116 -36.07 37.78 63.13
N ASP A 117 -36.87 38.56 62.40
CA ASP A 117 -38.30 38.89 62.55
C ASP A 117 -38.78 39.66 61.29
N GLN A 118 -40.06 39.50 60.88
CA GLN A 118 -40.94 40.52 60.23
C GLN A 118 -40.52 41.24 58.91
N ASP A 119 -41.41 41.58 57.95
CA ASP A 119 -42.83 41.21 57.69
C ASP A 119 -43.31 41.71 56.29
N PHE A 120 -44.52 41.28 55.85
CA PHE A 120 -45.44 41.92 54.84
C PHE A 120 -44.98 42.23 53.38
N CYS A 121 -45.83 42.22 52.32
CA CYS A 121 -47.20 41.72 52.11
C CYS A 121 -47.51 41.44 50.59
N PHE A 122 -48.65 40.78 50.35
CA PHE A 122 -49.34 40.42 49.09
C PHE A 122 -50.10 41.64 48.44
N PRO A 123 -50.89 41.56 47.30
CA PRO A 123 -51.68 40.40 46.83
C PRO A 123 -52.11 40.20 45.34
N SER A 124 -52.64 38.98 45.08
CA SER A 124 -53.77 38.63 44.16
C SER A 124 -53.56 38.66 42.62
N THR A 125 -54.36 37.97 41.78
CA THR A 125 -55.72 37.38 42.01
C THR A 125 -56.05 36.16 41.09
N THR A 126 -56.76 35.12 41.62
CA THR A 126 -57.77 34.21 40.96
C THR A 126 -57.37 33.37 39.72
N THR A 127 -57.94 32.19 39.36
CA THR A 127 -59.03 31.24 39.76
C THR A 127 -58.87 29.96 38.87
N ASP A 128 -59.56 28.81 38.95
CA ASP A 128 -60.16 27.92 39.99
C ASP A 128 -60.63 26.63 39.25
N SER A 129 -60.93 25.45 39.80
CA SER A 129 -60.88 24.88 41.18
C SER A 129 -60.07 23.55 41.11
N SER A 130 -60.26 22.41 41.79
CA SER A 130 -61.16 21.86 42.84
C SER A 130 -60.46 20.68 43.57
N ALA A 131 -61.09 20.02 44.56
CA ALA A 131 -60.42 18.98 45.39
C ALA A 131 -61.33 17.79 45.80
N LEU A 132 -60.69 16.72 46.35
CA LEU A 132 -61.06 15.79 47.44
C LEU A 132 -60.10 14.55 47.39
N VAL A 133 -59.25 14.22 48.38
CA VAL A 133 -59.51 13.56 49.70
C VAL A 133 -59.87 12.06 49.53
N SER A 134 -59.25 11.05 50.18
CA SER A 134 -58.25 11.00 51.28
C SER A 134 -57.43 9.67 51.31
N SER A 135 -56.26 9.68 51.97
CA SER A 135 -55.60 8.64 52.82
C SER A 135 -55.79 7.12 52.59
N GLY A 136 -54.71 6.32 52.70
CA GLY A 136 -54.84 4.86 52.98
C GLY A 136 -53.63 3.93 52.76
N GLU A 137 -52.68 3.92 53.71
CA GLU A 137 -51.82 2.80 54.16
C GLU A 137 -51.05 1.86 53.19
N SER A 138 -50.09 1.10 53.75
CA SER A 138 -49.31 0.05 53.07
C SER A 138 -49.49 -1.30 53.74
N GLN A 139 -49.69 -2.39 52.97
CA GLN A 139 -48.83 -3.60 52.97
C GLN A 139 -49.42 -4.82 52.21
N ARG A 140 -48.58 -5.44 51.37
CA ARG A 140 -48.41 -6.89 51.13
C ARG A 140 -49.66 -7.81 51.07
N LYS A 141 -49.92 -8.44 49.90
CA LYS A 141 -49.71 -9.90 49.66
C LYS A 141 -50.10 -10.41 48.26
N TYR A 142 -49.33 -11.41 47.78
CA TYR A 142 -49.70 -12.45 46.79
C TYR A 142 -50.93 -13.26 47.27
N ARG A 143 -51.75 -13.98 46.47
CA ARG A 143 -51.72 -14.61 45.12
C ARG A 143 -53.19 -14.63 44.61
N HIS A 144 -53.53 -14.66 43.33
CA HIS A 144 -53.67 -15.81 42.38
C HIS A 144 -54.62 -15.31 41.24
N ARG A 145 -54.73 -15.86 40.03
CA ARG A 145 -54.13 -16.97 39.25
C ARG A 145 -54.41 -16.65 37.74
N ASN A 146 -53.95 -17.51 36.82
CA ASN A 146 -54.31 -17.60 35.39
C ASN A 146 -53.61 -16.56 34.48
N ASP A 147 -52.95 -16.93 33.37
CA ASP A 147 -52.67 -18.27 32.79
C ASP A 147 -51.26 -18.36 32.15
N GLU A 148 -50.73 -19.58 32.10
CA GLU A 148 -49.76 -20.18 31.15
C GLU A 148 -48.65 -19.25 30.58
N GLU A 149 -47.39 -19.25 31.06
CA GLU A 149 -46.39 -20.34 31.07
C GLU A 149 -46.19 -21.07 29.73
N ASP A 150 -45.10 -20.72 29.01
CA ASP A 150 -44.25 -21.70 28.31
C ASP A 150 -42.80 -21.17 28.26
N ASP A 151 -41.81 -22.05 28.36
CA ASP A 151 -40.49 -21.72 28.94
C ASP A 151 -39.30 -21.71 27.95
N LEU A 152 -38.21 -21.03 28.33
CA LEU A 152 -37.00 -20.87 27.54
C LEU A 152 -36.00 -22.01 27.77
N GLU A 153 -36.03 -23.09 26.97
CA GLU A 153 -34.77 -23.67 26.46
C GLU A 153 -34.89 -24.71 25.32
N ASN A 154 -33.81 -24.82 24.55
CA ASN A 154 -33.36 -25.99 23.78
C ASN A 154 -34.39 -26.72 22.86
N ASN A 155 -34.33 -26.43 21.55
CA ASN A 155 -33.54 -27.28 20.63
C ASN A 155 -33.38 -26.75 19.18
N ARG A 156 -32.16 -26.94 18.66
CA ARG A 156 -31.80 -27.35 17.28
C ARG A 156 -32.01 -26.40 16.08
N ARG A 157 -30.83 -26.03 15.54
CA ARG A 157 -30.42 -26.19 14.13
C ARG A 157 -31.10 -25.29 13.09
N ASN A 158 -30.43 -24.18 12.82
CA ASN A 158 -29.96 -23.93 11.45
C ASN A 158 -28.44 -23.71 11.47
N LYS A 159 -27.67 -24.79 11.34
CA LYS A 159 -26.27 -24.69 10.92
C LYS A 159 -26.29 -24.35 9.42
N GLN A 160 -26.07 -23.09 9.05
CA GLN A 160 -25.54 -22.83 7.72
C GLN A 160 -24.08 -23.35 7.71
N PRO A 161 -23.69 -24.22 6.75
CA PRO A 161 -22.39 -24.87 6.76
C PRO A 161 -21.26 -23.90 6.37
N ALA A 162 -20.03 -24.28 6.72
CA ALA A 162 -18.81 -23.48 6.51
C ALA A 162 -18.34 -23.46 5.04
N ILE A 163 -19.19 -22.97 4.13
CA ILE A 163 -18.89 -22.86 2.70
C ILE A 163 -17.77 -21.84 2.47
N PHE A 164 -17.79 -20.71 3.17
CA PHE A 164 -16.79 -19.64 3.00
C PHE A 164 -15.39 -20.05 3.48
N VAL A 165 -15.30 -20.83 4.55
CA VAL A 165 -14.02 -21.40 5.03
C VAL A 165 -13.51 -22.41 4.00
N SER A 166 -14.38 -23.30 3.50
CA SER A 166 -13.99 -24.26 2.47
C SER A 166 -13.50 -23.61 1.17
N GLU A 167 -14.10 -22.50 0.70
CA GLU A 167 -13.59 -21.78 -0.48
C GLU A 167 -12.24 -21.08 -0.21
N MET A 168 -11.97 -20.65 1.03
CA MET A 168 -10.73 -19.97 1.40
C MET A 168 -9.57 -20.94 1.71
N GLU A 169 -9.82 -22.05 2.39
CA GLU A 169 -8.88 -23.17 2.53
C GLU A 169 -8.57 -23.79 1.15
N GLU A 170 -9.59 -24.01 0.31
CA GLU A 170 -9.38 -24.47 -1.06
C GLU A 170 -8.65 -23.42 -1.91
N LEU A 171 -8.79 -22.11 -1.65
CA LEU A 171 -7.95 -21.07 -2.25
C LEU A 171 -6.50 -21.12 -1.76
N ALA A 172 -6.24 -21.39 -0.48
CA ALA A 172 -4.88 -21.56 0.05
C ALA A 172 -4.19 -22.79 -0.55
N VAL A 173 -4.88 -23.93 -0.62
CA VAL A 173 -4.39 -25.15 -1.28
C VAL A 173 -4.28 -24.98 -2.80
N LYS A 174 -5.20 -24.24 -3.45
CA LYS A 174 -5.06 -23.84 -4.87
C LYS A 174 -3.89 -22.87 -5.07
N LEU A 175 -3.52 -22.04 -4.09
CA LEU A 175 -2.28 -21.25 -4.16
C LEU A 175 -1.04 -22.15 -4.17
N GLU A 176 -1.02 -23.22 -3.36
CA GLU A 176 0.06 -24.21 -3.37
C GLU A 176 0.11 -25.00 -4.70
N HIS A 177 -1.03 -25.36 -5.28
CA HIS A 177 -1.07 -25.97 -6.61
C HIS A 177 -0.69 -25.01 -7.76
N VAL A 178 -1.07 -23.73 -7.69
CA VAL A 178 -0.64 -22.71 -8.68
C VAL A 178 0.86 -22.41 -8.57
N LEU A 179 1.49 -22.64 -7.41
CA LEU A 179 2.93 -22.51 -7.22
C LEU A 179 3.77 -23.57 -7.97
N LEU A 180 3.19 -24.66 -8.48
CA LEU A 180 3.92 -25.67 -9.27
C LEU A 180 4.38 -25.19 -10.66
N VAL A 181 3.81 -24.11 -11.20
CA VAL A 181 4.20 -23.52 -12.51
C VAL A 181 5.59 -22.85 -12.47
N CYS A 182 6.33 -22.98 -11.36
CA CYS A 182 7.71 -22.51 -11.20
C CYS A 182 8.70 -23.61 -10.79
N LYS A 183 8.38 -24.90 -10.96
CA LYS A 183 9.43 -25.93 -11.06
C LYS A 183 10.26 -25.70 -12.32
N THR A 184 11.56 -25.97 -12.25
CA THR A 184 12.46 -25.96 -13.41
C THR A 184 12.20 -27.18 -14.29
N ASN A 185 12.11 -27.00 -15.62
CA ASN A 185 11.88 -28.08 -16.58
C ASN A 185 13.08 -29.06 -16.64
N GLN A 186 13.11 -30.04 -15.73
CA GLN A 186 14.00 -31.20 -15.75
C GLN A 186 13.29 -32.44 -15.18
N GLU A 187 12.07 -32.74 -15.64
CA GLU A 187 11.37 -34.04 -15.49
C GLU A 187 10.01 -33.99 -16.22
N GLU A 188 10.00 -33.95 -17.56
CA GLU A 188 8.76 -34.17 -18.36
C GLU A 188 9.08 -34.50 -19.85
N GLU A 189 9.97 -35.47 -20.10
CA GLU A 189 10.33 -35.92 -21.46
C GLU A 189 9.76 -37.33 -21.79
N GLU A 190 8.57 -37.68 -21.28
CA GLU A 190 7.98 -39.02 -21.52
C GLU A 190 6.45 -39.09 -21.69
N GLU A 191 5.78 -38.05 -22.23
CA GLU A 191 4.37 -38.20 -22.66
C GLU A 191 3.93 -37.39 -23.91
N ARG A 192 4.75 -37.35 -24.97
CA ARG A 192 4.34 -36.86 -26.31
C ARG A 192 4.77 -37.74 -27.49
N THR A 193 4.39 -39.01 -27.45
CA THR A 193 4.41 -39.91 -28.62
C THR A 193 3.03 -40.48 -28.91
N VAL A 194 2.64 -40.52 -30.20
CA VAL A 194 1.27 -40.78 -30.69
C VAL A 194 0.34 -39.58 -30.33
N ILE A 195 -0.39 -38.93 -31.25
CA ILE A 195 -1.01 -39.38 -32.51
C ILE A 195 -0.29 -38.84 -33.77
N THR A 196 -0.46 -39.56 -34.88
CA THR A 196 0.33 -39.45 -36.12
C THR A 196 -0.28 -38.53 -37.19
N LYS A 197 0.60 -37.73 -37.81
CA LYS A 197 0.57 -37.18 -39.18
C LYS A 197 -0.73 -37.37 -40.00
N GLN A 198 -1.25 -36.25 -40.53
CA GLN A 198 -1.52 -36.15 -41.96
C GLN A 198 -0.90 -34.86 -42.52
N SER A 199 -0.36 -34.94 -43.73
CA SER A 199 0.44 -33.89 -44.35
C SER A 199 0.22 -33.86 -45.85
N THR A 200 0.07 -32.68 -46.44
CA THR A 200 0.63 -32.35 -47.76
C THR A 200 0.64 -30.82 -47.95
N PRO A 201 1.57 -30.25 -48.74
CA PRO A 201 1.79 -28.81 -48.78
C PRO A 201 1.08 -28.13 -49.97
N ASN A 202 0.99 -26.79 -49.96
CA ASN A 202 1.35 -26.03 -51.16
C ASN A 202 1.72 -24.55 -50.96
N ARG A 203 2.84 -24.20 -51.62
CA ARG A 203 3.26 -22.93 -52.24
C ARG A 203 2.61 -21.60 -51.82
N ALA A 204 3.48 -20.63 -51.54
CA ALA A 204 3.16 -19.20 -51.63
C ALA A 204 2.72 -18.79 -53.04
N GLY A 205 1.68 -17.96 -53.14
CA GLY A 205 1.16 -17.40 -54.39
C GLY A 205 0.70 -15.96 -54.20
N ARG A 206 1.22 -15.03 -55.02
CA ARG A 206 0.92 -13.60 -54.96
C ARG A 206 -0.20 -13.25 -55.94
N ALA A 207 -1.41 -13.00 -55.44
CA ALA A 207 -2.56 -12.60 -56.26
C ALA A 207 -2.97 -11.14 -56.02
N LYS A 208 -3.44 -10.46 -57.08
CA LYS A 208 -4.04 -9.12 -57.00
C LYS A 208 -5.56 -9.21 -56.90
N GLY A 209 -6.14 -8.45 -55.97
CA GLY A 209 -7.39 -7.71 -56.15
C GLY A 209 -8.70 -8.47 -56.32
N SER A 210 -9.60 -8.32 -55.36
CA SER A 210 -11.03 -8.07 -55.64
C SER A 210 -11.62 -7.19 -54.54
N SER A 211 -12.43 -6.20 -54.91
CA SER A 211 -12.98 -5.20 -53.99
C SER A 211 -14.42 -5.55 -53.60
N ASN A 212 -14.60 -6.25 -52.47
CA ASN A 212 -15.92 -6.41 -51.86
C ASN A 212 -16.08 -5.48 -50.66
N LYS A 213 -16.90 -4.44 -50.83
CA LYS A 213 -17.39 -3.61 -49.71
C LYS A 213 -18.38 -4.43 -48.88
N SER A 214 -17.91 -5.15 -47.86
CA SER A 214 -18.75 -5.36 -46.69
C SER A 214 -19.05 -3.98 -46.08
N LYS A 215 -20.33 -3.68 -45.84
CA LYS A 215 -20.70 -2.47 -45.09
C LYS A 215 -20.36 -2.72 -43.63
N THR A 216 -19.18 -2.29 -43.18
CA THR A 216 -18.96 -2.12 -41.75
C THR A 216 -20.04 -1.19 -41.21
N HIS A 217 -20.79 -1.66 -40.22
CA HIS A 217 -21.61 -0.76 -39.42
C HIS A 217 -20.65 0.24 -38.78
N LYS A 218 -20.78 1.53 -39.15
CA LYS A 218 -20.25 2.59 -38.32
C LYS A 218 -21.07 2.59 -37.03
N THR A 219 -20.59 1.91 -36.02
CA THR A 219 -20.84 2.32 -34.64
C THR A 219 -20.41 3.78 -34.54
N ASN A 220 -21.29 4.64 -34.01
CA ASN A 220 -20.91 6.01 -33.67
C ASN A 220 -20.05 5.95 -32.40
N THR A 221 -18.79 5.56 -32.54
CA THR A 221 -17.82 5.51 -31.44
C THR A 221 -17.58 6.92 -30.94
N VAL A 222 -18.20 7.26 -29.81
CA VAL A 222 -18.11 8.58 -29.20
C VAL A 222 -16.68 8.81 -28.73
N ASP A 223 -16.09 9.93 -29.13
CA ASP A 223 -14.74 10.33 -28.73
C ASP A 223 -14.74 10.83 -27.28
N LEU A 224 -14.73 9.87 -26.35
CA LEU A 224 -14.63 10.11 -24.90
C LEU A 224 -13.41 10.98 -24.56
N ARG A 225 -12.29 10.85 -25.28
CA ARG A 225 -11.07 11.67 -25.05
C ARG A 225 -11.33 13.15 -25.38
N SER A 226 -12.05 13.42 -26.47
CA SER A 226 -12.49 14.77 -26.83
C SER A 226 -13.52 15.31 -25.85
N LEU A 227 -14.51 14.50 -25.42
CA LEU A 227 -15.50 14.93 -24.43
C LEU A 227 -14.87 15.27 -23.07
N LEU A 228 -13.97 14.42 -22.57
CA LEU A 228 -13.17 14.70 -21.36
C LEU A 228 -12.39 16.01 -21.48
N THR A 229 -11.75 16.24 -22.63
CA THR A 229 -10.99 17.47 -22.88
C THR A 229 -11.90 18.70 -22.91
N GLN A 230 -13.07 18.62 -23.57
CA GLN A 230 -14.07 19.70 -23.60
C GLN A 230 -14.67 19.98 -22.22
N CYS A 231 -14.90 18.94 -21.42
CA CYS A 231 -15.41 19.05 -20.06
C CYS A 231 -14.38 19.76 -19.17
N ALA A 232 -13.13 19.30 -19.17
CA ALA A 232 -12.05 19.95 -18.44
C ALA A 232 -11.83 21.40 -18.88
N GLN A 233 -11.99 21.73 -20.16
CA GLN A 233 -11.94 23.11 -20.66
C GLN A 233 -13.05 23.98 -20.06
N ALA A 234 -14.29 23.47 -19.99
CA ALA A 234 -15.40 24.18 -19.36
C ALA A 234 -15.16 24.39 -17.85
N VAL A 235 -14.62 23.38 -17.15
CA VAL A 235 -14.23 23.50 -15.74
C VAL A 235 -13.12 24.54 -15.55
N ALA A 236 -12.12 24.57 -16.44
CA ALA A 236 -11.04 25.55 -16.40
C ALA A 236 -11.48 26.99 -16.72
N SER A 237 -12.60 27.17 -17.42
CA SER A 237 -13.22 28.47 -17.71
C SER A 237 -14.39 28.82 -16.79
N PHE A 238 -14.62 28.05 -15.72
CA PHE A 238 -15.76 28.19 -14.79
C PHE A 238 -17.15 28.13 -15.46
N ASP A 239 -17.25 27.54 -16.66
CA ASP A 239 -18.52 27.29 -17.36
C ASP A 239 -19.18 26.03 -16.80
N GLN A 240 -19.73 26.16 -15.58
CA GLN A 240 -20.35 25.06 -14.84
C GLN A 240 -21.48 24.39 -15.63
N ARG A 241 -22.27 25.16 -16.39
CA ARG A 241 -23.36 24.62 -17.21
C ARG A 241 -22.82 23.68 -18.28
N ARG A 242 -21.85 24.13 -19.08
CA ARG A 242 -21.23 23.31 -20.13
C ARG A 242 -20.46 22.12 -19.55
N ALA A 243 -19.83 22.29 -18.38
CA ALA A 243 -19.17 21.19 -17.69
C ALA A 243 -20.19 20.11 -17.28
N THR A 244 -21.28 20.48 -16.61
CA THR A 244 -22.37 19.57 -16.23
C THR A 244 -23.03 18.90 -17.44
N ASP A 245 -23.25 19.63 -18.54
CA ASP A 245 -23.83 19.04 -19.76
C ASP A 245 -22.85 18.07 -20.45
N LYS A 246 -21.53 18.33 -20.41
CA LYS A 246 -20.51 17.38 -20.88
C LYS A 246 -20.33 16.17 -19.96
N LEU A 247 -20.47 16.32 -18.63
CA LEU A 247 -20.46 15.19 -17.70
C LEU A 247 -21.60 14.21 -17.98
N LYS A 248 -22.82 14.70 -18.28
CA LYS A 248 -23.95 13.85 -18.71
C LYS A 248 -23.62 13.07 -19.99
N GLU A 249 -23.03 13.74 -20.99
CA GLU A 249 -22.65 13.13 -22.26
C GLU A 249 -21.55 12.07 -22.09
N ILE A 250 -20.56 12.32 -21.22
CA ILE A 250 -19.53 11.32 -20.87
C ILE A 250 -20.18 10.13 -20.15
N ARG A 251 -21.00 10.38 -19.12
CA ARG A 251 -21.66 9.33 -18.31
C ARG A 251 -22.62 8.46 -19.13
N ALA A 252 -23.19 8.96 -20.23
CA ALA A 252 -23.99 8.17 -21.17
C ALA A 252 -23.19 7.17 -22.03
N HIS A 253 -21.86 7.28 -22.05
CA HIS A 253 -20.97 6.47 -22.91
C HIS A 253 -19.79 5.82 -22.17
N SER A 254 -19.47 6.27 -20.96
CA SER A 254 -18.50 5.67 -20.04
C SER A 254 -19.12 4.57 -19.17
N SER A 255 -18.30 3.67 -18.63
CA SER A 255 -18.73 2.67 -17.66
C SER A 255 -17.52 2.24 -16.83
N SER A 256 -17.66 2.18 -15.50
CA SER A 256 -16.67 1.55 -14.60
C SER A 256 -16.38 0.08 -14.96
N ASN A 257 -17.29 -0.55 -15.70
CA ASN A 257 -17.23 -1.95 -16.11
C ASN A 257 -17.01 -2.16 -17.62
N GLY A 258 -16.82 -1.10 -18.41
CA GLY A 258 -16.62 -1.15 -19.86
C GLY A 258 -15.19 -1.49 -20.28
N ASP A 259 -14.82 -1.17 -21.53
CA ASP A 259 -13.43 -1.21 -22.01
C ASP A 259 -12.53 -0.17 -21.32
N GLY A 260 -11.21 -0.25 -21.48
CA GLY A 260 -10.25 0.63 -20.82
C GLY A 260 -10.46 2.13 -21.10
N THR A 261 -11.04 2.50 -22.25
CA THR A 261 -11.41 3.88 -22.56
C THR A 261 -12.67 4.29 -21.81
N GLN A 262 -13.67 3.40 -21.74
CA GLN A 262 -14.90 3.62 -20.97
C GLN A 262 -14.65 3.71 -19.47
N ARG A 263 -13.75 2.88 -18.92
CA ARG A 263 -13.36 2.91 -17.50
C ARG A 263 -12.59 4.17 -17.16
N LEU A 264 -11.57 4.52 -17.96
CA LEU A 264 -10.86 5.79 -17.80
C LEU A 264 -11.83 6.98 -17.81
N ALA A 265 -12.73 7.03 -18.80
CA ALA A 265 -13.66 8.15 -18.94
C ALA A 265 -14.66 8.26 -17.80
N PHE A 266 -15.08 7.14 -17.21
CA PHE A 266 -15.89 7.10 -16.01
C PHE A 266 -15.14 7.78 -14.85
N TYR A 267 -13.95 7.28 -14.50
CA TYR A 267 -13.19 7.82 -13.37
C TYR A 267 -12.73 9.28 -13.57
N PHE A 268 -12.40 9.68 -14.79
CA PHE A 268 -12.07 11.07 -15.10
C PHE A 268 -13.31 12.01 -15.04
N ALA A 269 -14.52 11.51 -15.30
CA ALA A 269 -15.74 12.28 -15.09
C ALA A 269 -15.99 12.52 -13.59
N GLU A 270 -15.85 11.50 -12.76
CA GLU A 270 -15.95 11.63 -11.30
C GLU A 270 -14.90 12.61 -10.75
N ALA A 271 -13.66 12.57 -11.28
CA ALA A 271 -12.59 13.49 -10.90
C ALA A 271 -12.90 14.95 -11.24
N LEU A 272 -13.53 15.18 -12.40
CA LEU A 272 -13.98 16.50 -12.84
C LEU A 272 -15.19 17.00 -12.02
N GLU A 273 -16.12 16.12 -11.63
CA GLU A 273 -17.26 16.51 -10.79
C GLU A 273 -16.85 16.83 -9.34
N ALA A 274 -15.92 16.06 -8.76
CA ALA A 274 -15.31 16.39 -7.46
C ALA A 274 -14.66 17.79 -7.49
N ARG A 275 -13.97 18.12 -8.60
CA ARG A 275 -13.40 19.46 -8.81
C ARG A 275 -14.44 20.57 -8.89
N ILE A 276 -15.58 20.33 -9.56
CA ILE A 276 -16.66 21.33 -9.73
C ILE A 276 -17.40 21.57 -8.42
N THR A 277 -17.66 20.51 -7.65
CA THR A 277 -18.47 20.56 -6.43
C THR A 277 -17.73 21.13 -5.22
N GLY A 278 -16.40 21.20 -5.26
CA GLY A 278 -15.58 21.53 -4.09
C GLY A 278 -15.50 20.37 -3.08
N ASN A 279 -15.94 19.17 -3.45
CA ASN A 279 -15.69 17.95 -2.70
C ASN A 279 -14.22 17.55 -2.92
N ILE A 280 -13.33 18.22 -2.18
CA ILE A 280 -11.88 18.00 -2.25
C ILE A 280 -11.49 16.66 -1.63
N SER A 281 -12.29 16.16 -0.68
CA SER A 281 -12.32 14.73 -0.32
C SER A 281 -12.49 13.89 -1.59
N PRO A 282 -11.48 13.11 -2.03
CA PRO A 282 -11.65 12.27 -3.20
C PRO A 282 -12.81 11.29 -2.93
N PRO A 283 -13.60 10.87 -3.95
CA PRO A 283 -14.63 9.82 -3.81
C PRO A 283 -14.16 8.46 -3.26
N VAL A 284 -12.86 8.28 -3.02
CA VAL A 284 -12.25 7.12 -2.32
C VAL A 284 -12.19 7.34 -0.79
N SER A 285 -12.42 8.56 -0.30
CA SER A 285 -12.67 8.92 1.11
C SER A 285 -14.13 8.69 1.54
N ASN A 286 -14.78 7.69 0.92
CA ASN A 286 -16.07 7.08 1.26
C ASN A 286 -17.37 7.90 1.09
N PRO A 287 -18.30 7.39 0.26
CA PRO A 287 -19.75 7.57 0.43
C PRO A 287 -20.35 6.69 1.54
N PHE A 288 -19.61 5.69 2.05
CA PHE A 288 -20.05 4.73 3.08
C PHE A 288 -18.99 4.59 4.17
N PRO A 289 -19.27 4.87 5.47
CA PRO A 289 -18.29 4.78 6.56
C PRO A 289 -17.72 3.38 6.88
N SER A 290 -17.98 2.36 6.07
CA SER A 290 -17.81 0.94 6.41
C SER A 290 -17.07 0.12 5.35
N SER A 291 -15.86 0.54 4.98
CA SER A 291 -14.73 -0.37 4.69
C SER A 291 -13.44 0.43 4.46
N THR A 292 -12.41 0.11 5.24
CA THR A 292 -11.03 0.20 4.77
C THR A 292 -10.78 -0.94 3.77
N THR A 293 -9.95 -0.72 2.75
CA THR A 293 -9.53 -1.83 1.88
C THR A 293 -8.71 -2.82 2.71
N SER A 294 -9.19 -4.07 2.85
CA SER A 294 -8.58 -5.08 3.72
C SER A 294 -7.16 -5.47 3.27
N MET A 295 -6.31 -6.00 4.17
CA MET A 295 -4.99 -6.47 3.75
C MET A 295 -5.13 -7.65 2.77
N VAL A 296 -6.10 -8.54 2.99
CA VAL A 296 -6.50 -9.57 2.01
C VAL A 296 -6.76 -8.99 0.61
N ASP A 297 -7.55 -7.92 0.48
CA ASP A 297 -7.86 -7.28 -0.81
C ASP A 297 -6.60 -6.62 -1.41
N ILE A 298 -5.83 -5.89 -0.60
CA ILE A 298 -4.53 -5.32 -0.96
C ILE A 298 -3.60 -6.41 -1.54
N LEU A 299 -3.50 -7.58 -0.90
CA LEU A 299 -2.66 -8.69 -1.33
C LEU A 299 -3.16 -9.33 -2.64
N LYS A 300 -4.48 -9.41 -2.86
CA LYS A 300 -5.08 -9.85 -4.13
C LYS A 300 -4.76 -8.89 -5.27
N ALA A 301 -4.85 -7.58 -5.03
CA ALA A 301 -4.43 -6.57 -6.01
C ALA A 301 -2.92 -6.62 -6.31
N TYR A 302 -2.07 -6.87 -5.29
CA TYR A 302 -0.63 -7.02 -5.50
C TYR A 302 -0.31 -8.22 -6.40
N LYS A 303 -0.93 -9.37 -6.11
CA LYS A 303 -0.76 -10.61 -6.88
C LYS A 303 -1.12 -10.40 -8.35
N LEU A 304 -2.25 -9.74 -8.63
CA LEU A 304 -2.65 -9.39 -9.99
C LEU A 304 -1.67 -8.40 -10.65
N PHE A 305 -1.20 -7.38 -9.94
CA PHE A 305 -0.21 -6.43 -10.47
C PHE A 305 1.07 -7.15 -10.90
N VAL A 306 1.71 -7.93 -10.02
CA VAL A 306 3.01 -8.56 -10.33
C VAL A 306 2.90 -9.70 -11.35
N HIS A 307 1.70 -10.23 -11.58
CA HIS A 307 1.43 -11.19 -12.67
C HIS A 307 1.31 -10.48 -14.03
N THR A 308 0.58 -9.36 -14.07
CA THR A 308 0.20 -8.67 -15.32
C THR A 308 1.22 -7.61 -15.77
N CYS A 309 1.95 -7.04 -14.82
CA CYS A 309 2.85 -5.90 -14.99
C CYS A 309 4.24 -6.20 -14.41
N PRO A 310 5.34 -6.01 -15.17
CA PRO A 310 6.69 -6.36 -14.71
C PRO A 310 7.27 -5.39 -13.69
N ILE A 311 6.70 -4.18 -13.55
CA ILE A 311 7.42 -3.00 -13.06
C ILE A 311 8.03 -3.20 -11.67
N TYR A 312 7.24 -3.62 -10.68
CA TYR A 312 7.74 -3.90 -9.33
C TYR A 312 8.71 -5.09 -9.30
N VAL A 313 8.45 -6.12 -10.10
CA VAL A 313 9.29 -7.33 -10.14
C VAL A 313 10.69 -6.98 -10.66
N THR A 314 10.80 -6.14 -11.68
CA THR A 314 12.09 -5.74 -12.25
C THR A 314 12.81 -4.66 -11.44
N ASP A 315 12.08 -3.72 -10.82
CA ASP A 315 12.71 -2.70 -9.97
C ASP A 315 13.17 -3.29 -8.63
N TYR A 316 12.38 -4.15 -7.97
CA TYR A 316 12.84 -4.90 -6.79
C TYR A 316 13.97 -5.88 -7.12
N PHE A 317 13.95 -6.54 -8.28
CA PHE A 317 15.07 -7.35 -8.75
C PHE A 317 16.35 -6.52 -8.94
N ALA A 318 16.27 -5.38 -9.62
CA ALA A 318 17.43 -4.52 -9.88
C ALA A 318 17.96 -3.87 -8.59
N ALA A 319 17.06 -3.45 -7.68
CA ALA A 319 17.40 -2.97 -6.34
C ALA A 319 18.15 -4.05 -5.55
N ASN A 320 17.52 -5.21 -5.35
CA ASN A 320 18.05 -6.28 -4.52
C ASN A 320 19.36 -6.84 -5.08
N LYS A 321 19.50 -6.94 -6.41
CA LYS A 321 20.77 -7.39 -7.01
C LYS A 321 21.88 -6.34 -6.88
N SER A 322 21.57 -5.05 -7.01
CA SER A 322 22.55 -3.97 -6.74
C SER A 322 22.98 -3.94 -5.26
N ILE A 323 22.03 -4.13 -4.34
CA ILE A 323 22.28 -4.21 -2.89
C ILE A 323 23.07 -5.48 -2.55
N TYR A 324 22.78 -6.61 -3.18
CA TYR A 324 23.52 -7.86 -2.99
C TYR A 324 24.97 -7.77 -3.51
N GLU A 325 25.17 -7.24 -4.72
CA GLU A 325 26.49 -6.98 -5.31
C GLU A 325 27.36 -6.08 -4.40
N LEU A 326 26.76 -5.07 -3.76
CA LEU A 326 27.40 -4.25 -2.72
C LEU A 326 27.68 -5.05 -1.44
N ALA A 327 26.69 -5.80 -0.94
CA ALA A 327 26.76 -6.55 0.31
C ALA A 327 27.71 -7.74 0.28
N MET A 328 28.24 -8.16 -0.87
CA MET A 328 29.18 -9.28 -1.02
C MET A 328 30.43 -9.20 -0.11
N LYS A 329 30.80 -8.00 0.39
CA LYS A 329 31.96 -7.79 1.28
C LYS A 329 31.60 -7.19 2.65
N ALA A 330 30.33 -6.95 2.93
CA ALA A 330 29.88 -6.28 4.14
C ALA A 330 29.83 -7.25 5.34
N THR A 331 30.39 -6.88 6.50
CA THR A 331 30.16 -7.61 7.76
C THR A 331 28.83 -7.20 8.39
N LYS A 332 28.46 -5.92 8.24
CA LYS A 332 27.18 -5.33 8.62
C LYS A 332 26.58 -4.57 7.43
N LEU A 333 25.29 -4.78 7.17
CA LEU A 333 24.52 -4.08 6.14
C LEU A 333 23.37 -3.33 6.82
N HIS A 334 23.27 -2.02 6.61
CA HIS A 334 22.16 -1.20 7.09
C HIS A 334 21.35 -0.67 5.91
N ILE A 335 20.06 -0.99 5.87
CA ILE A 335 19.13 -0.50 4.85
C ILE A 335 18.17 0.49 5.51
N VAL A 336 18.19 1.75 5.05
CA VAL A 336 17.21 2.77 5.40
C VAL A 336 16.17 2.82 4.27
N ASP A 337 14.96 2.35 4.56
CA ASP A 337 13.92 2.11 3.55
C ASP A 337 12.80 3.15 3.66
N PHE A 338 12.83 4.15 2.79
CA PHE A 338 11.85 5.21 2.71
C PHE A 338 10.60 4.73 1.96
N GLY A 339 9.65 4.23 2.76
CA GLY A 339 8.34 3.77 2.33
C GLY A 339 8.18 2.25 2.32
N VAL A 340 8.68 1.58 3.36
CA VAL A 340 8.78 0.12 3.50
C VAL A 340 7.45 -0.64 3.37
N LEU A 341 6.32 -0.01 3.73
CA LEU A 341 4.96 -0.58 3.65
C LEU A 341 4.86 -1.99 4.27
N TYR A 342 4.65 -3.01 3.43
CA TYR A 342 4.57 -4.43 3.80
C TYR A 342 5.90 -5.18 3.68
N GLY A 343 6.94 -4.57 3.11
CA GLY A 343 8.27 -5.16 2.97
C GLY A 343 8.44 -6.14 1.80
N PHE A 344 7.52 -6.18 0.82
CA PHE A 344 7.54 -7.16 -0.28
C PHE A 344 8.83 -7.20 -1.11
N GLN A 345 9.62 -6.12 -1.14
CA GLN A 345 10.95 -6.10 -1.75
C GLN A 345 11.90 -7.10 -1.07
N TRP A 346 11.85 -7.23 0.25
CA TRP A 346 12.94 -7.78 1.05
C TRP A 346 13.08 -9.31 1.05
N PRO A 347 12.02 -10.15 1.04
CA PRO A 347 12.14 -11.62 1.04
C PRO A 347 13.13 -12.21 0.03
N CYS A 348 13.21 -11.67 -1.20
CA CYS A 348 14.17 -12.13 -2.20
C CYS A 348 15.63 -11.72 -1.91
N LEU A 349 15.86 -10.57 -1.27
CA LEU A 349 17.20 -10.18 -0.80
C LEU A 349 17.60 -11.02 0.42
N LEU A 350 16.69 -11.23 1.38
CA LEU A 350 16.93 -12.02 2.59
C LEU A 350 17.36 -13.45 2.25
N ARG A 351 16.65 -14.12 1.32
CA ARG A 351 16.98 -15.47 0.82
C ARG A 351 18.28 -15.52 0.02
N ALA A 352 18.73 -14.40 -0.56
CA ALA A 352 20.04 -14.31 -1.22
C ALA A 352 21.17 -14.10 -0.21
N LEU A 353 20.97 -13.26 0.80
CA LEU A 353 21.93 -12.96 1.86
C LEU A 353 22.23 -14.18 2.74
N SER A 354 21.23 -15.00 3.09
CA SER A 354 21.46 -16.25 3.82
C SER A 354 22.32 -17.26 3.04
N LYS A 355 22.26 -17.22 1.70
CA LYS A 355 23.08 -18.04 0.79
C LYS A 355 24.39 -17.36 0.35
N ARG A 356 24.76 -16.22 0.94
CA ARG A 356 25.99 -15.50 0.59
C ARG A 356 27.24 -16.29 1.03
N PRO A 357 28.30 -16.38 0.20
CA PRO A 357 29.58 -16.94 0.62
C PRO A 357 30.10 -16.23 1.88
N GLY A 358 30.56 -16.99 2.87
CA GLY A 358 30.91 -16.46 4.20
C GLY A 358 29.74 -16.22 5.15
N GLY A 359 28.52 -16.62 4.77
CA GLY A 359 27.29 -16.43 5.57
C GLY A 359 26.66 -15.04 5.42
N PRO A 360 25.44 -14.83 5.95
CA PRO A 360 24.78 -13.52 5.93
C PRO A 360 25.55 -12.45 6.73
N PRO A 361 25.43 -11.16 6.39
CA PRO A 361 25.88 -10.07 7.26
C PRO A 361 24.94 -9.95 8.47
N MET A 362 25.37 -9.22 9.50
CA MET A 362 24.38 -8.60 10.40
C MET A 362 23.57 -7.60 9.58
N LEU A 363 22.27 -7.85 9.43
CA LEU A 363 21.36 -7.00 8.67
C LEU A 363 20.56 -6.14 9.63
N ARG A 364 20.66 -4.82 9.45
CA ARG A 364 19.83 -3.83 10.13
C ARG A 364 18.92 -3.17 9.10
N VAL A 365 17.64 -2.99 9.44
CA VAL A 365 16.70 -2.25 8.61
C VAL A 365 16.07 -1.14 9.44
N THR A 366 16.10 0.09 8.93
CA THR A 366 15.28 1.20 9.41
C THR A 366 14.13 1.38 8.44
N GLY A 367 12.98 0.81 8.77
CA GLY A 367 11.76 0.91 7.97
C GLY A 367 11.02 2.21 8.25
N ILE A 368 10.80 3.04 7.23
CA ILE A 368 10.18 4.35 7.36
C ILE A 368 8.85 4.35 6.59
N GLU A 369 7.79 4.88 7.22
CA GLU A 369 6.47 5.04 6.61
C GLU A 369 5.81 6.33 7.09
N LEU A 370 4.80 6.82 6.35
CA LEU A 370 3.92 7.88 6.88
C LEU A 370 3.02 7.31 8.01
N PRO A 371 2.72 8.11 9.05
CA PRO A 371 1.85 7.66 10.13
C PRO A 371 0.45 7.29 9.64
N GLN A 372 -0.11 6.22 10.19
CA GLN A 372 -1.52 5.85 9.98
C GLN A 372 -2.46 6.83 10.69
N ALA A 373 -3.70 6.93 10.19
CA ALA A 373 -4.79 7.58 10.92
C ALA A 373 -5.25 6.72 12.12
N GLY A 374 -5.89 7.35 13.10
CA GLY A 374 -6.35 6.70 14.33
C GLY A 374 -5.27 6.56 15.40
N PHE A 375 -5.57 5.79 16.46
CA PHE A 375 -4.76 5.73 17.68
C PHE A 375 -3.41 5.00 17.55
N ARG A 376 -3.10 4.42 16.38
CA ARG A 376 -1.91 3.56 16.18
C ARG A 376 -1.14 3.93 14.90
N PRO A 377 -0.46 5.09 14.88
CA PRO A 377 0.23 5.59 13.69
C PRO A 377 1.36 4.68 13.19
N SER A 378 1.95 3.83 14.04
CA SER A 378 3.09 2.95 13.73
C SER A 378 2.75 1.47 13.47
N ASP A 379 1.55 0.98 13.82
CA ASP A 379 1.21 -0.46 13.85
C ASP A 379 1.64 -1.24 12.59
N ARG A 380 1.40 -0.66 11.40
CA ARG A 380 1.75 -1.25 10.11
C ARG A 380 3.25 -1.45 9.90
N VAL A 381 4.06 -0.42 10.20
CA VAL A 381 5.52 -0.48 9.99
C VAL A 381 6.19 -1.37 11.04
N GLU A 382 5.65 -1.39 12.26
CA GLU A 382 6.03 -2.36 13.28
C GLU A 382 5.72 -3.81 12.85
N GLU A 383 4.52 -4.08 12.33
CA GLU A 383 4.16 -5.45 11.92
C GLU A 383 4.99 -5.93 10.73
N THR A 384 5.36 -5.03 9.80
CA THR A 384 6.35 -5.35 8.77
C THR A 384 7.71 -5.68 9.37
N GLY A 385 8.15 -4.96 10.42
CA GLY A 385 9.34 -5.34 11.18
C GLY A 385 9.26 -6.73 11.81
N ARG A 386 8.12 -7.07 12.43
CA ARG A 386 7.85 -8.39 13.02
C ARG A 386 7.87 -9.50 11.95
N ARG A 387 7.18 -9.31 10.82
CA ARG A 387 7.16 -10.28 9.70
C ARG A 387 8.53 -10.48 9.08
N LEU A 388 9.29 -9.40 8.83
CA LEU A 388 10.66 -9.50 8.32
C LEU A 388 11.59 -10.20 9.32
N LYS A 389 11.42 -10.00 10.64
CA LYS A 389 12.15 -10.76 11.67
C LYS A 389 11.81 -12.25 11.61
N ARG A 390 10.53 -12.63 11.57
CA ARG A 390 10.09 -14.04 11.43
C ARG A 390 10.70 -14.68 10.16
N PHE A 391 10.74 -13.96 9.04
CA PHE A 391 11.36 -14.43 7.79
C PHE A 391 12.88 -14.56 7.92
N CYS A 392 13.58 -13.61 8.55
CA CYS A 392 15.02 -13.71 8.80
C CYS A 392 15.39 -14.91 9.68
N ASP A 393 14.58 -15.21 10.70
CA ASP A 393 14.78 -16.35 11.59
C ASP A 393 14.67 -17.69 10.84
N GLN A 394 13.73 -17.84 9.89
CA GLN A 394 13.63 -19.03 9.02
C GLN A 394 14.90 -19.29 8.18
N PHE A 395 15.73 -18.26 7.96
CA PHE A 395 16.95 -18.35 7.15
C PHE A 395 18.24 -18.06 7.93
N ASN A 396 18.19 -18.05 9.28
CA ASN A 396 19.32 -17.73 10.17
C ASN A 396 20.06 -16.42 9.81
N VAL A 397 19.34 -15.40 9.34
CA VAL A 397 19.91 -14.07 9.06
C VAL A 397 19.89 -13.25 10.35
N PRO A 398 21.06 -12.82 10.89
CA PRO A 398 21.09 -11.97 12.07
C PRO A 398 20.43 -10.61 11.75
N PHE A 399 19.37 -10.26 12.48
CA PHE A 399 18.45 -9.18 12.09
C PHE A 399 18.09 -8.22 13.22
N GLU A 400 18.12 -6.93 12.92
CA GLU A 400 17.61 -5.83 13.75
C GLU A 400 16.65 -4.96 12.93
N PHE A 401 15.51 -4.58 13.51
CA PHE A 401 14.53 -3.69 12.85
C PHE A 401 14.15 -2.49 13.73
N ASN A 402 14.38 -1.31 13.17
CA ASN A 402 13.94 -0.02 13.69
C ASN A 402 12.84 0.54 12.79
N PHE A 403 11.87 1.25 13.37
CA PHE A 403 10.75 1.83 12.66
C PHE A 403 10.63 3.34 12.90
N ILE A 404 10.17 4.07 11.89
CA ILE A 404 9.81 5.50 11.99
C ILE A 404 8.48 5.73 11.27
N ALA A 405 7.51 6.30 11.98
CA ALA A 405 6.18 6.65 11.47
C ALA A 405 6.01 8.18 11.46
N LYS A 406 6.65 8.87 10.49
CA LYS A 406 6.77 10.34 10.43
C LYS A 406 6.56 10.87 9.00
N LYS A 407 6.22 12.15 8.88
CA LYS A 407 6.41 12.90 7.63
C LYS A 407 7.91 12.93 7.31
N TRP A 408 8.31 12.62 6.09
CA TRP A 408 9.71 12.32 5.78
C TRP A 408 10.62 13.55 5.91
N GLU A 409 10.09 14.73 5.59
CA GLU A 409 10.73 16.02 5.76
C GLU A 409 10.95 16.43 7.22
N THR A 410 10.39 15.69 8.19
CA THR A 410 10.56 15.92 9.64
C THR A 410 11.48 14.90 10.33
N ILE A 411 12.09 13.98 9.58
CA ILE A 411 13.01 12.96 10.12
C ILE A 411 14.43 13.54 10.21
N THR A 412 15.07 13.37 11.37
CA THR A 412 16.46 13.79 11.59
C THR A 412 17.45 12.65 11.34
N LEU A 413 18.73 12.98 11.13
CA LEU A 413 19.78 11.99 10.88
C LEU A 413 20.01 11.05 12.08
N ASP A 414 19.89 11.57 13.30
CA ASP A 414 20.17 10.82 14.54
C ASP A 414 19.14 9.70 14.76
N GLU A 415 17.87 9.93 14.41
CA GLU A 415 16.78 8.93 14.47
C GLU A 415 17.04 7.71 13.57
N LEU A 416 17.81 7.88 12.50
CA LEU A 416 18.19 6.79 11.60
C LEU A 416 19.27 5.88 12.21
N MET A 417 19.91 6.32 13.30
CA MET A 417 20.94 5.58 14.05
C MET A 417 22.08 5.10 13.13
N ILE A 418 22.61 5.96 12.25
CA ILE A 418 23.68 5.56 11.30
C ILE A 418 24.98 5.26 12.08
N ASN A 419 25.46 4.01 12.01
CA ASN A 419 26.63 3.56 12.76
C ASN A 419 27.90 3.58 11.87
N PRO A 420 29.04 4.09 12.36
CA PRO A 420 30.32 3.96 11.66
C PRO A 420 30.71 2.50 11.41
N GLY A 421 31.19 2.21 10.19
CA GLY A 421 31.68 0.88 9.80
C GLY A 421 30.59 -0.10 9.34
N GLU A 422 29.33 0.35 9.21
CA GLU A 422 28.28 -0.40 8.51
C GLU A 422 28.27 -0.02 7.02
N THR A 423 27.94 -0.95 6.13
CA THR A 423 27.65 -0.63 4.74
C THR A 423 26.22 -0.12 4.64
N THR A 424 26.02 1.14 4.25
CA THR A 424 24.71 1.80 4.35
C THR A 424 24.04 1.96 2.98
N VAL A 425 22.77 1.57 2.89
CA VAL A 425 21.92 1.73 1.72
C VAL A 425 20.75 2.65 2.06
N VAL A 426 20.43 3.58 1.16
CA VAL A 426 19.12 4.25 1.15
C VAL A 426 18.29 3.65 0.01
N ASN A 427 17.06 3.22 0.32
CA ASN A 427 16.11 2.67 -0.65
C ASN A 427 14.87 3.59 -0.70
N CYS A 428 14.43 4.00 -1.89
CA CYS A 428 13.18 4.72 -2.08
C CYS A 428 12.58 4.42 -3.46
N ILE A 429 11.51 3.65 -3.51
CA ILE A 429 10.93 3.08 -4.73
C ILE A 429 9.43 3.37 -4.79
N HIS A 430 9.00 4.17 -5.77
CA HIS A 430 7.60 4.54 -6.07
C HIS A 430 6.84 5.37 -5.01
N ARG A 431 7.56 6.13 -4.17
CA ARG A 431 6.98 6.86 -3.02
C ARG A 431 7.31 8.36 -2.93
N LEU A 432 8.44 8.82 -3.47
CA LEU A 432 8.88 10.21 -3.32
C LEU A 432 7.99 11.20 -4.11
N GLN A 433 7.23 10.69 -5.08
CA GLN A 433 6.16 11.44 -5.75
C GLN A 433 5.03 11.91 -4.81
N TYR A 434 4.90 11.34 -3.60
CA TYR A 434 3.89 11.75 -2.61
C TYR A 434 4.40 12.79 -1.61
N THR A 435 5.71 13.02 -1.54
CA THR A 435 6.29 14.10 -0.73
C THR A 435 6.02 15.45 -1.41
N PRO A 436 5.54 16.48 -0.68
CA PRO A 436 5.27 17.79 -1.27
C PRO A 436 6.50 18.45 -1.92
N ASP A 437 6.25 19.29 -2.90
CA ASP A 437 7.24 19.97 -3.73
C ASP A 437 7.19 21.50 -3.52
N GLU A 438 7.97 22.24 -4.31
CA GLU A 438 8.01 23.71 -4.29
C GLU A 438 6.67 24.42 -4.61
N THR A 439 5.61 23.71 -5.05
CA THR A 439 4.26 24.31 -5.17
C THR A 439 3.46 24.28 -3.86
N VAL A 440 4.02 23.76 -2.76
CA VAL A 440 3.41 23.75 -1.43
C VAL A 440 4.24 24.54 -0.41
N SER A 441 5.57 24.46 -0.49
CA SER A 441 6.48 25.27 0.34
C SER A 441 7.77 25.58 -0.41
N LEU A 442 8.28 26.82 -0.28
CA LEU A 442 9.45 27.32 -1.02
C LEU A 442 10.71 26.46 -0.80
N ASP A 443 10.90 25.93 0.41
CA ASP A 443 12.06 25.09 0.76
C ASP A 443 11.95 23.65 0.24
N SER A 444 10.82 23.28 -0.36
CA SER A 444 10.52 21.98 -0.99
C SER A 444 10.80 20.75 -0.08
N PRO A 445 9.79 20.21 0.62
CA PRO A 445 9.94 19.01 1.45
C PRO A 445 10.64 17.84 0.77
N ARG A 446 10.40 17.66 -0.54
CA ARG A 446 11.08 16.73 -1.45
C ARG A 446 12.60 16.92 -1.51
N ASP A 447 13.07 18.16 -1.56
CA ASP A 447 14.49 18.49 -1.57
C ASP A 447 15.11 18.37 -0.16
N THR A 448 14.36 18.65 0.91
CA THR A 448 14.76 18.35 2.30
C THR A 448 14.98 16.85 2.52
N VAL A 449 14.11 15.98 1.99
CA VAL A 449 14.28 14.53 2.06
C VAL A 449 15.52 14.07 1.27
N LEU A 450 15.74 14.61 0.06
CA LEU A 450 16.96 14.32 -0.71
C LEU A 450 18.25 14.82 -0.02
N LYS A 451 18.17 15.92 0.75
CA LYS A 451 19.26 16.37 1.61
C LYS A 451 19.51 15.38 2.76
N LEU A 452 18.48 14.90 3.44
CA LEU A 452 18.61 13.84 4.46
C LEU A 452 19.29 12.60 3.86
N PHE A 453 18.91 12.16 2.65
CA PHE A 453 19.58 11.06 1.96
C PHE A 453 21.06 11.34 1.73
N ARG A 454 21.44 12.60 1.42
CA ARG A 454 22.85 12.99 1.27
C ARG A 454 23.60 13.01 2.59
N ASP A 455 22.95 13.42 3.68
CA ASP A 455 23.55 13.54 5.01
C ASP A 455 23.74 12.16 5.68
N ILE A 456 22.91 11.16 5.35
CA ILE A 456 23.17 9.72 5.62
C ILE A 456 24.49 9.25 4.98
N ASN A 457 24.88 9.85 3.84
CA ASN A 457 26.08 9.53 3.07
C ASN A 457 26.22 8.01 2.76
N PRO A 458 25.21 7.36 2.14
CA PRO A 458 25.19 5.91 1.93
C PRO A 458 26.21 5.43 0.88
N ASP A 459 26.61 4.16 0.98
CA ASP A 459 27.40 3.47 -0.06
C ASP A 459 26.61 3.30 -1.37
N LEU A 460 25.28 3.27 -1.29
CA LEU A 460 24.36 3.15 -2.42
C LEU A 460 23.02 3.81 -2.07
N PHE A 461 22.52 4.67 -2.95
CA PHE A 461 21.14 5.15 -2.94
C PHE A 461 20.41 4.53 -4.14
N VAL A 462 19.39 3.72 -3.89
CA VAL A 462 18.52 3.10 -4.88
C VAL A 462 17.25 3.94 -5.03
N PHE A 463 16.93 4.34 -6.25
CA PHE A 463 15.79 5.21 -6.55
C PHE A 463 15.01 4.75 -7.78
N ALA A 464 13.70 4.54 -7.63
CA ALA A 464 12.80 4.32 -8.76
C ALA A 464 11.49 5.08 -8.61
N GLU A 465 10.96 5.62 -9.71
CA GLU A 465 9.71 6.37 -9.70
C GLU A 465 8.91 6.23 -11.00
N ILE A 466 7.64 6.62 -10.93
CA ILE A 466 6.78 6.81 -12.09
C ILE A 466 7.22 8.05 -12.89
N ASN A 467 7.25 7.93 -14.21
CA ASN A 467 7.68 8.97 -15.15
C ASN A 467 6.49 9.83 -15.58
N GLY A 468 6.12 10.82 -14.75
CA GLY A 468 4.97 11.69 -14.97
C GLY A 468 5.33 13.09 -15.48
N MET A 469 4.53 13.61 -16.43
CA MET A 469 4.56 15.02 -16.86
C MET A 469 3.38 15.83 -16.28
N TYR A 470 2.58 15.22 -15.40
CA TYR A 470 1.30 15.74 -14.90
C TYR A 470 1.37 16.24 -13.45
N ASN A 471 2.46 16.93 -13.09
CA ASN A 471 2.54 17.76 -11.87
C ASN A 471 2.49 19.29 -12.18
N SER A 472 2.10 19.66 -13.41
CA SER A 472 1.99 21.06 -13.84
C SER A 472 1.10 21.91 -12.90
N PRO A 473 1.50 23.12 -12.49
CA PRO A 473 0.64 24.02 -11.72
C PRO A 473 -0.61 24.42 -12.52
N PHE A 474 -0.50 24.55 -13.85
CA PHE A 474 -1.63 24.82 -14.72
C PHE A 474 -2.47 23.56 -14.94
N PHE A 475 -3.72 23.59 -14.45
CA PHE A 475 -4.69 22.49 -14.52
C PHE A 475 -4.87 21.93 -15.94
N MET A 476 -4.99 22.77 -16.97
CA MET A 476 -5.29 22.28 -18.34
C MET A 476 -4.13 21.52 -18.99
N THR A 477 -2.89 21.93 -18.72
CA THR A 477 -1.69 21.16 -19.09
C THR A 477 -1.66 19.86 -18.31
N ARG A 478 -1.89 19.93 -16.99
CA ARG A 478 -1.87 18.78 -16.09
C ARG A 478 -2.90 17.71 -16.48
N PHE A 479 -4.13 18.10 -16.77
CA PHE A 479 -5.22 17.23 -17.19
C PHE A 479 -4.91 16.50 -18.50
N ARG A 480 -4.31 17.19 -19.48
CA ARG A 480 -3.95 16.57 -20.78
C ARG A 480 -2.84 15.53 -20.63
N GLU A 481 -1.82 15.82 -19.82
CA GLU A 481 -0.74 14.87 -19.54
C GLU A 481 -1.22 13.69 -18.68
N ALA A 482 -2.10 13.92 -17.72
CA ALA A 482 -2.75 12.87 -16.94
C ALA A 482 -3.61 11.97 -17.84
N LEU A 483 -4.51 12.56 -18.62
CA LEU A 483 -5.35 11.86 -19.60
C LEU A 483 -4.49 11.04 -20.56
N PHE A 484 -3.37 11.58 -21.04
CA PHE A 484 -2.44 10.83 -21.88
C PHE A 484 -1.73 9.70 -21.14
N HIS A 485 -1.23 9.91 -19.92
CA HIS A 485 -0.54 8.90 -19.13
C HIS A 485 -1.48 7.75 -18.71
N TYR A 486 -2.61 8.05 -18.08
CA TYR A 486 -3.57 7.04 -17.66
C TYR A 486 -4.21 6.32 -18.85
N SER A 487 -4.34 6.94 -20.04
CA SER A 487 -4.73 6.21 -21.26
C SER A 487 -3.80 5.02 -21.54
N SER A 488 -2.49 5.19 -21.31
CA SER A 488 -1.50 4.12 -21.50
C SER A 488 -1.53 3.07 -20.40
N LEU A 489 -2.00 3.40 -19.20
CA LEU A 489 -2.17 2.43 -18.09
C LEU A 489 -3.46 1.63 -18.23
N PHE A 490 -4.58 2.26 -18.57
CA PHE A 490 -5.83 1.53 -18.86
C PHE A 490 -5.68 0.63 -20.09
N ASP A 491 -5.06 1.11 -21.19
CA ASP A 491 -4.73 0.27 -22.36
C ASP A 491 -3.79 -0.90 -22.03
N MET A 492 -2.85 -0.72 -21.09
CA MET A 492 -2.01 -1.81 -20.58
C MET A 492 -2.86 -2.88 -19.92
N PHE A 493 -3.64 -2.52 -18.89
CA PHE A 493 -4.42 -3.51 -18.14
C PHE A 493 -5.54 -4.15 -18.95
N ASP A 494 -6.16 -3.45 -19.91
CA ASP A 494 -7.08 -4.04 -20.90
C ASP A 494 -6.38 -5.06 -21.84
N THR A 495 -5.09 -4.89 -22.09
CA THR A 495 -4.29 -5.80 -22.93
C THR A 495 -3.67 -6.95 -22.12
N THR A 496 -3.56 -6.87 -20.79
CA THR A 496 -2.84 -7.86 -19.97
C THR A 496 -3.71 -8.65 -18.99
N ILE A 497 -4.93 -8.19 -18.71
CA ILE A 497 -5.90 -8.90 -17.84
C ILE A 497 -6.96 -9.53 -18.74
N HIS A 498 -7.18 -10.83 -18.58
CA HIS A 498 -7.95 -11.62 -19.54
C HIS A 498 -8.99 -12.55 -18.91
N ALA A 499 -8.87 -12.87 -17.62
CA ALA A 499 -9.76 -13.84 -16.98
C ALA A 499 -10.95 -13.14 -16.29
N GLU A 500 -12.14 -13.76 -16.36
CA GLU A 500 -13.37 -13.17 -15.82
C GLU A 500 -13.41 -13.19 -14.27
N ASP A 501 -12.69 -14.13 -13.64
CA ASP A 501 -12.49 -14.20 -12.19
C ASP A 501 -11.51 -13.14 -11.67
N GLU A 502 -10.56 -12.70 -12.49
CA GLU A 502 -9.68 -11.56 -12.16
C GLU A 502 -10.44 -10.22 -12.09
N TYR A 503 -11.66 -10.15 -12.60
CA TYR A 503 -12.41 -8.89 -12.77
C TYR A 503 -12.60 -8.09 -11.46
N LYS A 504 -12.91 -8.78 -10.35
CA LYS A 504 -13.02 -8.15 -9.02
C LYS A 504 -11.67 -7.55 -8.58
N ASN A 505 -10.60 -8.31 -8.82
CA ASN A 505 -9.23 -7.89 -8.52
C ASN A 505 -8.76 -6.77 -9.46
N ARG A 506 -9.23 -6.71 -10.72
CA ARG A 506 -8.96 -5.62 -11.67
C ARG A 506 -9.62 -4.31 -11.22
N SER A 507 -10.90 -4.33 -10.87
CA SER A 507 -11.60 -3.12 -10.39
C SER A 507 -10.90 -2.52 -9.16
N LEU A 508 -10.44 -3.39 -8.25
CA LEU A 508 -9.61 -3.01 -7.11
C LEU A 508 -8.23 -2.48 -7.55
N LEU A 509 -7.51 -3.19 -8.41
CA LEU A 509 -6.22 -2.79 -8.97
C LEU A 509 -6.27 -1.38 -9.60
N GLU A 510 -7.27 -1.15 -10.46
CA GLU A 510 -7.50 0.13 -11.14
C GLU A 510 -7.82 1.24 -10.12
N ARG A 511 -8.73 0.98 -9.17
CA ARG A 511 -9.06 1.92 -8.09
C ARG A 511 -7.81 2.37 -7.31
N GLU A 512 -6.97 1.39 -6.97
CA GLU A 512 -5.92 1.49 -5.93
C GLU A 512 -4.48 1.67 -6.46
N LEU A 513 -4.32 1.84 -7.77
CA LEU A 513 -3.08 2.25 -8.43
C LEU A 513 -3.28 3.38 -9.44
N LEU A 514 -4.43 3.44 -10.11
CA LEU A 514 -4.65 4.36 -11.23
C LEU A 514 -5.56 5.50 -10.82
N VAL A 515 -6.77 5.15 -10.39
CA VAL A 515 -7.85 6.09 -10.14
C VAL A 515 -7.48 7.03 -9.03
N ARG A 516 -7.13 6.53 -7.83
CA ARG A 516 -6.87 7.36 -6.65
C ARG A 516 -5.88 8.51 -6.92
N ASP A 517 -4.79 8.22 -7.62
CA ASP A 517 -3.76 9.20 -7.95
C ASP A 517 -4.21 10.13 -9.10
N ALA A 518 -4.95 9.61 -10.09
CA ALA A 518 -5.60 10.43 -11.12
C ALA A 518 -6.64 11.39 -10.54
N MET A 519 -7.44 10.96 -9.55
CA MET A 519 -8.37 11.81 -8.81
C MET A 519 -7.60 12.97 -8.18
N SER A 520 -6.58 12.69 -7.35
CA SER A 520 -5.76 13.72 -6.69
C SER A 520 -5.18 14.73 -7.68
N VAL A 521 -4.64 14.27 -8.81
CA VAL A 521 -4.10 15.11 -9.87
C VAL A 521 -5.17 16.02 -10.50
N ILE A 522 -6.42 15.56 -10.64
CA ILE A 522 -7.47 16.28 -11.37
C ILE A 522 -8.32 17.14 -10.42
N SER A 523 -8.83 16.59 -9.32
CA SER A 523 -9.73 17.29 -8.39
C SER A 523 -9.00 18.27 -7.49
N CYS A 524 -7.79 17.95 -7.01
CA CYS A 524 -7.12 18.72 -5.98
C CYS A 524 -6.14 19.79 -6.52
N GLU A 525 -5.83 20.76 -5.67
CA GLU A 525 -4.76 21.75 -5.79
C GLU A 525 -4.14 21.99 -4.39
N GLY A 526 -3.17 22.91 -4.27
CA GLY A 526 -2.61 23.27 -2.96
C GLY A 526 -1.95 22.07 -2.27
N ALA A 527 -2.12 21.95 -0.95
CA ALA A 527 -1.63 20.81 -0.17
C ALA A 527 -2.38 19.50 -0.50
N GLU A 528 -3.69 19.60 -0.75
CA GLU A 528 -4.63 18.47 -0.97
C GLU A 528 -4.28 17.58 -2.17
N ARG A 529 -3.48 18.10 -3.12
CA ARG A 529 -2.88 17.30 -4.18
C ARG A 529 -1.67 16.56 -3.63
N PHE A 530 -1.86 15.33 -3.15
CA PHE A 530 -0.75 14.47 -2.68
C PHE A 530 0.07 13.89 -3.86
N ALA A 531 -0.56 13.53 -4.98
CA ALA A 531 0.13 12.89 -6.11
C ALA A 531 0.87 13.91 -6.98
N ARG A 532 2.22 13.88 -6.97
CA ARG A 532 3.11 14.87 -7.59
C ARG A 532 4.26 14.22 -8.39
N PRO A 533 3.96 13.45 -9.45
CA PRO A 533 4.98 12.73 -10.20
C PRO A 533 5.78 13.65 -11.13
N GLU A 534 7.08 13.37 -11.21
CA GLU A 534 8.03 14.06 -12.08
C GLU A 534 8.63 13.10 -13.11
N THR A 535 9.19 13.63 -14.20
CA THR A 535 9.95 12.81 -15.13
C THR A 535 11.28 12.38 -14.51
N TYR A 536 11.83 11.24 -14.94
CA TYR A 536 13.16 10.80 -14.49
C TYR A 536 14.27 11.83 -14.78
N LYS A 537 14.06 12.72 -15.75
CA LYS A 537 14.98 13.83 -16.07
C LYS A 537 14.93 14.94 -15.03
N GLN A 538 13.77 15.25 -14.45
CA GLN A 538 13.64 16.18 -13.34
C GLN A 538 14.21 15.56 -12.05
N TRP A 539 13.87 14.31 -11.75
CA TRP A 539 14.47 13.55 -10.64
C TRP A 539 16.00 13.50 -10.73
N ARG A 540 16.56 13.24 -11.91
CA ARG A 540 18.01 13.32 -12.18
C ARG A 540 18.58 14.68 -11.80
N VAL A 541 17.91 15.79 -12.13
CA VAL A 541 18.38 17.13 -11.76
C VAL A 541 18.30 17.35 -10.25
N ARG A 542 17.22 16.95 -9.57
CA ARG A 542 17.12 17.06 -8.10
C ARG A 542 18.19 16.25 -7.38
N ILE A 543 18.39 14.98 -7.76
CA ILE A 543 19.35 14.07 -7.13
C ILE A 543 20.79 14.52 -7.37
N LEU A 544 21.14 15.01 -8.57
CA LEU A 544 22.43 15.66 -8.83
C LEU A 544 22.62 16.92 -7.97
N ARG A 545 21.60 17.78 -7.86
CA ARG A 545 21.62 19.00 -7.03
C ARG A 545 21.77 18.69 -5.54
N ALA A 546 21.20 17.58 -5.07
CA ALA A 546 21.39 17.06 -3.71
C ALA A 546 22.79 16.46 -3.45
N GLY A 547 23.74 16.57 -4.39
CA GLY A 547 25.13 16.17 -4.19
C GLY A 547 25.38 14.67 -4.35
N PHE A 548 24.61 13.99 -5.19
CA PHE A 548 24.86 12.62 -5.65
C PHE A 548 25.46 12.58 -7.06
N LYS A 549 26.11 11.46 -7.39
CA LYS A 549 26.55 11.08 -8.74
C LYS A 549 25.91 9.74 -9.14
N PRO A 550 25.57 9.50 -10.42
CA PRO A 550 24.98 8.24 -10.86
C PRO A 550 25.92 7.06 -10.58
N ALA A 551 25.35 5.93 -10.18
CA ALA A 551 26.02 4.64 -10.11
C ALA A 551 25.55 3.74 -11.25
N THR A 552 26.49 3.16 -11.99
CA THR A 552 26.16 2.32 -13.15
C THR A 552 25.54 0.99 -12.72
N ILE A 553 24.27 0.79 -13.08
CA ILE A 553 23.59 -0.52 -13.00
C ILE A 553 24.38 -1.53 -13.83
N SER A 554 24.66 -2.72 -13.27
CA SER A 554 25.49 -3.70 -13.97
C SER A 554 24.84 -4.16 -15.28
N LYS A 555 25.64 -4.34 -16.34
CA LYS A 555 25.13 -4.81 -17.65
C LYS A 555 24.42 -6.17 -17.54
N GLN A 556 24.78 -6.96 -16.52
CA GLN A 556 24.16 -8.24 -16.24
C GLN A 556 22.78 -8.09 -15.57
N ILE A 557 22.60 -7.16 -14.62
CA ILE A 557 21.27 -6.77 -14.11
C ILE A 557 20.36 -6.34 -15.27
N MET A 558 20.84 -5.44 -16.14
CA MET A 558 20.06 -4.95 -17.30
C MET A 558 19.69 -6.08 -18.28
N LYS A 559 20.56 -7.08 -18.47
CA LYS A 559 20.30 -8.24 -19.33
C LYS A 559 19.26 -9.18 -18.70
N GLU A 560 19.39 -9.47 -17.41
CA GLU A 560 18.46 -10.33 -16.67
C GLU A 560 17.08 -9.69 -16.53
N ALA A 561 16.99 -8.38 -16.26
CA ALA A 561 15.71 -7.65 -16.22
C ALA A 561 14.97 -7.72 -17.56
N LYS A 562 15.66 -7.47 -18.69
CA LYS A 562 15.09 -7.64 -20.04
C LYS A 562 14.64 -9.09 -20.30
N GLU A 563 15.37 -10.08 -19.80
CA GLU A 563 15.05 -11.50 -19.96
C GLU A 563 13.86 -11.95 -19.07
N ILE A 564 13.67 -11.38 -17.89
CA ILE A 564 12.47 -11.55 -17.05
C ILE A 564 11.24 -11.07 -17.83
N VAL A 565 11.26 -9.83 -18.33
CA VAL A 565 10.15 -9.25 -19.11
C VAL A 565 9.82 -10.11 -20.32
N ARG A 566 10.82 -10.42 -21.14
CA ARG A 566 10.69 -11.20 -22.38
C ARG A 566 10.16 -12.63 -22.17
N LYS A 567 10.34 -13.22 -20.98
CA LYS A 567 9.87 -14.58 -20.65
C LYS A 567 8.48 -14.64 -20.02
N ARG A 568 8.04 -13.60 -19.30
CA ARG A 568 6.87 -13.68 -18.41
C ARG A 568 5.73 -12.73 -18.74
N TYR A 569 6.00 -11.65 -19.47
CA TYR A 569 5.04 -10.56 -19.66
C TYR A 569 4.75 -10.30 -21.15
N HIS A 570 3.66 -9.57 -21.41
CA HIS A 570 3.24 -9.26 -22.78
C HIS A 570 4.33 -8.51 -23.56
N ARG A 571 4.50 -8.88 -24.85
CA ARG A 571 5.61 -8.43 -25.72
C ARG A 571 5.74 -6.90 -25.90
N ASP A 572 4.68 -6.16 -25.61
CA ASP A 572 4.64 -4.70 -25.75
C ASP A 572 5.29 -3.99 -24.54
N PHE A 573 5.64 -4.72 -23.47
CA PHE A 573 6.53 -4.24 -22.41
C PHE A 573 7.98 -4.17 -22.88
N VAL A 574 8.65 -3.06 -22.59
CA VAL A 574 10.04 -2.79 -23.00
C VAL A 574 10.83 -2.28 -21.81
N ILE A 575 12.04 -2.84 -21.63
CA ILE A 575 13.09 -2.22 -20.80
C ILE A 575 14.16 -1.64 -21.71
N ASP A 576 14.52 -0.38 -21.47
CA ASP A 576 15.58 0.35 -22.17
C ASP A 576 16.52 1.06 -21.17
N SER A 577 17.47 1.86 -21.64
CA SER A 577 18.43 2.57 -20.77
C SER A 577 18.81 3.97 -21.26
N ASP A 578 18.70 4.97 -20.38
CA ASP A 578 19.21 6.33 -20.61
C ASP A 578 20.12 6.77 -19.45
N ASN A 579 21.37 7.15 -19.72
CA ASN A 579 22.26 7.82 -18.74
C ASN A 579 22.38 7.12 -17.35
N ASN A 580 22.46 5.79 -17.32
CA ASN A 580 22.43 4.90 -16.12
C ASN A 580 21.06 4.69 -15.45
N TRP A 581 19.97 5.21 -16.02
CA TRP A 581 18.61 4.79 -15.67
C TRP A 581 18.24 3.53 -16.45
N MET A 582 17.57 2.60 -15.78
CA MET A 582 16.75 1.56 -16.40
C MET A 582 15.37 2.16 -16.66
N LEU A 583 14.95 2.26 -17.92
CA LEU A 583 13.64 2.80 -18.29
C LEU A 583 12.67 1.66 -18.58
N GLN A 584 11.49 1.71 -17.99
CA GLN A 584 10.43 0.73 -18.16
C GLN A 584 9.26 1.34 -18.96
N GLY A 585 8.71 0.59 -19.91
CA GLY A 585 7.70 1.13 -20.81
C GLY A 585 6.75 0.11 -21.42
N TRP A 586 5.72 0.64 -22.08
CA TRP A 586 4.63 -0.09 -22.72
C TRP A 586 4.27 0.57 -24.06
N LYS A 587 4.15 -0.21 -25.14
CA LYS A 587 3.85 0.25 -26.51
C LYS A 587 4.69 1.47 -26.93
N GLY A 588 5.95 1.50 -26.52
CA GLY A 588 6.92 2.58 -26.82
C GLY A 588 6.90 3.79 -25.87
N ARG A 589 6.01 3.86 -24.89
CA ARG A 589 5.99 4.91 -23.85
C ARG A 589 6.82 4.49 -22.63
N VAL A 590 7.71 5.36 -22.14
CA VAL A 590 8.34 5.21 -20.81
C VAL A 590 7.36 5.61 -19.71
N ILE A 591 7.09 4.68 -18.78
CA ILE A 591 6.12 4.82 -17.69
C ILE A 591 6.80 4.84 -16.32
N TYR A 592 7.87 4.08 -16.11
CA TYR A 592 8.66 4.09 -14.87
C TYR A 592 10.16 4.15 -15.19
N ALA A 593 10.96 4.57 -14.20
CA ALA A 593 12.40 4.66 -14.33
C ALA A 593 13.10 4.33 -13.00
N PHE A 594 14.09 3.44 -13.06
CA PHE A 594 14.91 2.98 -11.94
C PHE A 594 16.36 3.45 -12.12
N SER A 595 17.05 3.73 -11.01
CA SER A 595 18.42 4.24 -10.99
C SER A 595 19.15 3.92 -9.68
N CYS A 596 20.47 3.89 -9.76
CA CYS A 596 21.36 3.80 -8.60
C CYS A 596 22.26 5.04 -8.53
N TRP A 597 22.63 5.43 -7.31
CA TRP A 597 23.38 6.66 -7.02
C TRP A 597 24.40 6.42 -5.91
N LYS A 598 25.43 7.27 -5.86
CA LYS A 598 26.35 7.38 -4.72
C LYS A 598 26.56 8.85 -4.36
N PRO A 599 26.90 9.19 -3.10
CA PRO A 599 27.39 10.50 -2.73
C PRO A 599 28.47 11.01 -3.69
N ALA A 600 28.34 12.24 -4.18
CA ALA A 600 29.46 12.94 -4.81
C ALA A 600 30.49 13.29 -3.74
N GLU A 601 31.78 13.27 -4.10
CA GLU A 601 32.84 13.72 -3.21
C GLU A 601 32.64 15.19 -2.85
N LYS A 602 32.77 15.52 -1.56
CA LYS A 602 32.79 16.91 -1.10
C LYS A 602 34.12 17.51 -1.54
N PHE A 603 34.10 18.50 -2.44
CA PHE A 603 35.30 19.25 -2.84
C PHE A 603 35.88 19.98 -1.62
N THR A 604 36.92 19.41 -1.03
CA THR A 604 37.72 20.06 0.02
C THR A 604 38.70 21.03 -0.63
N ASN A 605 38.42 22.33 -0.52
CA ASN A 605 39.35 23.40 -0.94
C ASN A 605 40.55 23.51 0.02
N ASN A 606 41.38 22.47 0.07
CA ASN A 606 42.57 22.39 0.93
C ASN A 606 43.82 23.02 0.31
N ASN A 607 43.72 23.68 -0.85
CA ASN A 607 44.83 24.32 -1.57
C ASN A 607 44.50 25.75 -1.99
N LEU A 608 44.27 26.63 -1.01
CA LEU A 608 44.33 28.10 -1.17
C LEU A 608 45.23 28.71 -0.08
N ASN A 609 46.50 28.32 -0.10
CA ASN A 609 47.62 29.06 0.50
C ASN A 609 48.59 29.40 -0.63
N ILE A 610 48.56 30.66 -1.08
CA ILE A 610 49.57 31.34 -1.92
C ILE A 610 49.74 32.74 -1.33
#